data_AF-A0A2X3B6F6-F1
#
_entry.id   AF-A0A2X3B6F6-F1
#
_cell.length_a   1.000
_cell.length_b   1.000
_cell.length_c   1.000
_cell.angle_alpha   90.00
_cell.angle_beta   90.00
_cell.angle_gamma   90.00
#
_symmetry.space_group_name_H-M   'P 1'
#
loop_
_entity.id
_entity.type
_entity.pdbx_description
1 polymer ?
#
loop_
_entity_poly.entity_id
_entity_poly.type
_entity_poly.pdbx_seq_one_letter_code
_entity_poly.pdbx_strand_id
1 'polypeptide(L)'
;MVLCDIGNTHFHFWDNGQITHILPKHLNKHLFDQEIYYISVNKQNEKMLNKTFKTTYDLESIINLPTKYVGLGVDRKAACLCITNGVIVDAGSAITIDVVANSNIREDIFCPDLANLYKPMAESLQPSKQI
;
A
#
# COMPACT_ATOMS: atom_id res chain seq x y z
N MET A 1 5.93 -16.20 -11.03
CA MET A 1 4.86 -15.67 -10.16
C MET A 1 5.19 -14.22 -9.88
N VAL A 2 4.26 -13.30 -10.16
CA VAL A 2 4.43 -11.87 -9.88
C VAL A 2 3.57 -11.51 -8.68
N LEU A 3 4.14 -10.78 -7.71
CA LEU A 3 3.41 -10.23 -6.57
C LEU A 3 3.15 -8.74 -6.80
N CYS A 4 1.99 -8.26 -6.39
CA CYS A 4 1.62 -6.85 -6.54
C CYS A 4 0.97 -6.30 -5.26
N ASP A 5 1.57 -5.26 -4.69
CA ASP A 5 0.90 -4.42 -3.71
C ASP A 5 0.30 -3.20 -4.41
N ILE A 6 -1.04 -3.10 -4.37
CA ILE A 6 -1.80 -2.05 -5.03
C ILE A 6 -2.12 -0.95 -4.02
N GLY A 7 -1.25 0.06 -4.00
CA GLY A 7 -1.42 1.28 -3.22
C GLY A 7 -2.32 2.32 -3.90
N ASN A 8 -2.50 3.45 -3.21
CA ASN A 8 -3.26 4.59 -3.75
C ASN A 8 -2.53 5.29 -4.91
N THR A 9 -1.20 5.37 -4.86
CA THR A 9 -0.41 6.12 -5.84
C THR A 9 0.30 5.22 -6.87
N HIS A 10 0.77 4.05 -6.47
CA HIS A 10 1.59 3.16 -7.29
C HIS A 10 1.14 1.71 -7.19
N PHE A 11 1.45 0.94 -8.23
CA PHE A 11 1.55 -0.51 -8.17
C PHE A 11 2.98 -0.87 -7.81
N HIS A 12 3.16 -1.64 -6.76
CA HIS A 12 4.45 -2.15 -6.31
C HIS A 12 4.55 -3.61 -6.75
N PHE A 13 5.29 -3.86 -7.82
CA PHE A 13 5.50 -5.21 -8.32
C PHE A 13 6.77 -5.81 -7.78
N TRP A 14 6.69 -7.06 -7.35
CA TRP A 14 7.85 -7.91 -7.11
C TRP A 14 7.83 -9.07 -8.11
N ASP A 15 8.95 -9.25 -8.82
CA ASP A 15 9.17 -10.35 -9.76
C ASP A 15 10.61 -10.86 -9.63
N ASN A 16 10.75 -12.11 -9.18
CA ASN A 16 12.03 -12.82 -9.06
C ASN A 16 13.16 -12.01 -8.39
N GLY A 17 12.85 -11.37 -7.26
CA GLY A 17 13.81 -10.56 -6.48
C GLY A 17 13.94 -9.11 -6.93
N GLN A 18 13.29 -8.71 -8.03
CA GLN A 18 13.28 -7.33 -8.50
C GLN A 18 11.99 -6.62 -8.09
N ILE A 19 12.13 -5.37 -7.63
CA ILE A 19 11.01 -4.51 -7.27
C ILE A 19 10.87 -3.42 -8.32
N THR A 20 9.66 -3.24 -8.85
CA THR A 20 9.33 -2.17 -9.80
C THR A 20 8.11 -1.40 -9.33
N HIS A 21 8.20 -0.08 -9.34
CA HIS A 21 7.10 0.82 -9.00
C HIS A 21 6.50 1.39 -10.28
N ILE A 22 5.19 1.20 -10.48
CA ILE A 22 4.50 1.59 -11.71
C ILE A 22 3.35 2.53 -11.36
N LEU A 23 3.36 3.72 -11.98
CA LEU A 23 2.21 4.62 -11.91
C LEU A 23 1.02 4.03 -12.68
N PRO A 24 -0.22 4.27 -12.25
CA PRO A 24 -1.40 3.76 -12.93
C PRO A 24 -1.43 3.98 -14.45
N LYS A 25 -1.03 5.18 -14.89
CA LYS A 25 -0.96 5.54 -16.31
C LYS A 25 0.06 4.77 -17.16
N HIS A 26 1.03 4.09 -16.53
CA HIS A 26 2.06 3.31 -17.21
C HIS A 26 1.78 1.81 -17.16
N LEU A 27 0.71 1.39 -16.49
CA LEU A 27 0.31 0.00 -16.40
C LEU A 27 -0.08 -0.52 -17.78
N ASN A 28 0.58 -1.57 -18.25
CA ASN A 28 0.32 -2.16 -19.56
C ASN A 28 0.53 -3.67 -19.55
N LYS A 29 -0.15 -4.37 -20.46
CA LYS A 29 -0.19 -5.84 -20.53
C LYS A 29 1.14 -6.50 -20.90
N HIS A 30 2.12 -5.74 -21.39
CA HIS A 30 3.42 -6.25 -21.84
C HIS A 30 4.48 -6.28 -20.73
N LEU A 31 4.12 -5.83 -19.52
CA LEU A 31 5.03 -5.83 -18.37
C LEU A 31 5.33 -7.24 -17.88
N PHE A 32 4.30 -8.11 -17.85
CA PHE A 32 4.39 -9.44 -17.28
C PHE A 32 3.54 -10.42 -18.11
N ASP A 33 4.10 -11.58 -18.39
CA ASP A 33 3.41 -12.69 -19.06
C ASP A 33 2.93 -13.79 -18.08
N GLN A 34 3.16 -13.58 -16.78
CA GLN A 34 2.88 -14.54 -15.72
C GLN A 34 1.63 -14.14 -14.91
N GLU A 35 1.15 -15.06 -14.08
CA GLU A 35 0.07 -14.80 -13.13
C GLU A 35 0.46 -13.75 -12.08
N ILE A 36 -0.47 -12.85 -11.76
CA ILE A 36 -0.28 -11.79 -10.77
C ILE A 36 -1.11 -12.09 -9.53
N TYR A 37 -0.46 -12.14 -8.38
CA TYR A 37 -1.11 -12.25 -7.09
C TYR A 37 -1.01 -10.92 -6.38
N TYR A 38 -2.11 -10.40 -5.86
CA TYR A 38 -2.15 -9.03 -5.38
C TYR A 38 -2.83 -8.88 -4.03
N ILE A 39 -2.49 -7.80 -3.34
CA ILE A 39 -3.30 -7.19 -2.28
C ILE A 39 -3.66 -5.77 -2.72
N SER A 40 -4.78 -5.23 -2.25
CA SER A 40 -5.25 -3.91 -2.68
C SER A 40 -5.90 -3.12 -1.57
N VAL A 41 -5.48 -1.86 -1.44
CA VAL A 41 -6.21 -0.85 -0.67
C VAL A 41 -6.98 0.13 -1.55
N ASN A 42 -6.91 -0.02 -2.88
CA ASN A 42 -7.53 0.89 -3.83
C ASN A 42 -8.35 0.15 -4.90
N LYS A 43 -9.68 0.19 -4.76
CA LYS A 43 -10.64 -0.48 -5.67
C LYS A 43 -10.55 -0.02 -7.12
N GLN A 44 -10.14 1.22 -7.39
CA GLN A 44 -10.00 1.73 -8.75
C GLN A 44 -8.77 1.13 -9.43
N ASN A 45 -7.65 1.12 -8.72
CA ASN A 45 -6.39 0.53 -9.21
C ASN A 45 -6.52 -0.99 -9.34
N GLU A 46 -7.21 -1.66 -8.42
CA GLU A 46 -7.56 -3.08 -8.53
C GLU A 46 -8.32 -3.41 -9.83
N LYS A 47 -9.39 -2.67 -10.10
CA LYS A 47 -10.16 -2.82 -11.36
C LYS A 47 -9.29 -2.60 -12.59
N MET A 48 -8.28 -1.74 -12.50
CA MET A 48 -7.37 -1.47 -13.60
C MET A 48 -6.38 -2.64 -13.80
N LEU A 49 -5.82 -3.20 -12.72
CA LEU A 49 -4.99 -4.41 -12.78
C LEU A 49 -5.75 -5.56 -13.45
N ASN A 50 -6.96 -5.84 -12.96
CA ASN A 50 -7.79 -6.97 -13.42
C ASN A 50 -8.27 -6.82 -14.87
N LYS A 51 -8.26 -5.59 -15.42
CA LYS A 51 -8.51 -5.33 -16.85
C LYS A 51 -7.26 -5.45 -17.70
N THR A 52 -6.10 -5.09 -17.17
CA THR A 52 -4.84 -5.10 -17.92
C THR A 52 -4.27 -6.50 -18.06
N PHE A 53 -4.38 -7.33 -17.03
CA PHE A 53 -3.81 -8.68 -17.00
C PHE A 53 -4.89 -9.75 -16.96
N LYS A 54 -4.66 -10.85 -17.68
CA LYS A 54 -5.65 -11.92 -17.84
C LYS A 54 -5.84 -12.76 -16.58
N THR A 55 -4.77 -12.96 -15.82
CA THR A 55 -4.74 -13.88 -14.69
C THR A 55 -4.27 -13.15 -13.45
N THR A 56 -5.23 -12.74 -12.63
CA THR A 56 -5.03 -11.98 -11.39
C THR A 56 -5.72 -12.69 -10.22
N TYR A 57 -5.08 -12.70 -9.06
CA TYR A 57 -5.58 -13.38 -7.86
C TYR A 57 -5.47 -12.47 -6.63
N ASP A 58 -6.60 -12.20 -6.00
CA ASP A 58 -6.66 -11.45 -4.74
C ASP A 58 -6.23 -12.32 -3.56
N LEU A 59 -5.19 -11.89 -2.87
CA LEU A 59 -4.63 -12.55 -1.69
C LEU A 59 -5.29 -12.10 -0.38
N GLU A 60 -6.14 -11.06 -0.37
CA GLU A 60 -6.76 -10.57 0.87
C GLU A 60 -7.52 -11.69 1.59
N SER A 61 -8.21 -12.55 0.84
CA SER A 61 -9.03 -13.65 1.37
C SER A 61 -8.24 -14.70 2.16
N ILE A 62 -6.93 -14.85 1.90
CA ILE A 62 -6.06 -15.81 2.60
C ILE A 62 -5.22 -15.18 3.71
N ILE A 63 -5.25 -13.84 3.82
CA ILE A 63 -4.54 -13.09 4.86
C ILE A 63 -5.40 -13.09 6.12
N ASN A 64 -4.99 -13.89 7.10
CA ASN A 64 -5.64 -13.95 8.41
C ASN A 64 -4.72 -13.40 9.50
N LEU A 65 -4.95 -12.16 9.89
CA LEU A 65 -4.30 -11.53 11.03
C LEU A 65 -5.37 -11.11 12.05
N PRO A 66 -5.43 -11.74 13.23
CA PRO A 66 -6.43 -11.38 14.21
C PRO A 66 -6.17 -9.96 14.73
N THR A 67 -7.19 -9.12 14.62
CA THR A 67 -7.14 -7.72 15.04
C THR A 67 -8.51 -7.27 15.51
N LYS A 68 -8.54 -6.34 16.48
CA LYS A 68 -9.76 -5.68 16.93
C LYS A 68 -10.17 -4.51 16.02
N TYR A 69 -9.30 -4.12 15.09
CA TYR A 69 -9.49 -2.96 14.23
C TYR A 69 -10.33 -3.33 13.01
N VAL A 70 -11.54 -2.77 12.96
CA VAL A 70 -12.45 -2.93 11.82
C VAL A 70 -11.97 -2.04 10.68
N GLY A 71 -11.80 -2.62 9.48
CA GLY A 71 -11.39 -1.87 8.29
C GLY A 71 -9.89 -1.63 8.18
N LEU A 72 -9.05 -2.36 8.93
CA LEU A 72 -7.60 -2.32 8.75
C LEU A 72 -7.22 -2.72 7.32
N GLY A 73 -6.37 -1.90 6.68
CA GLY A 73 -5.85 -2.14 5.34
C GLY A 73 -5.13 -3.49 5.22
N VAL A 74 -5.31 -4.16 4.08
CA VAL A 74 -4.70 -5.47 3.81
C VAL A 74 -3.17 -5.39 3.71
N ASP A 75 -2.63 -4.26 3.25
CA ASP A 75 -1.21 -3.91 3.25
C ASP A 75 -0.62 -3.99 4.67
N ARG A 76 -1.27 -3.36 5.65
CA ARG A 76 -0.87 -3.38 7.05
C ARG A 76 -0.98 -4.77 7.66
N LYS A 77 -2.03 -5.52 7.32
CA LYS A 77 -2.16 -6.93 7.73
C LYS A 77 -1.00 -7.76 7.18
N ALA A 78 -0.68 -7.62 5.89
CA ALA A 78 0.40 -8.35 5.24
C ALA A 78 1.76 -8.02 5.87
N ALA A 79 2.05 -6.74 6.13
CA ALA A 79 3.27 -6.33 6.82
C ALA A 79 3.37 -6.93 8.24
N CYS A 80 2.28 -6.87 9.01
CA CYS A 80 2.25 -7.38 10.38
C CYS A 80 2.37 -8.89 10.49
N LEU A 81 1.99 -9.65 9.44
CA LEU A 81 2.20 -11.10 9.41
C LEU A 81 3.67 -11.51 9.36
N CYS A 82 4.57 -10.59 8.97
CA CYS A 82 6.00 -10.88 8.86
C CYS A 82 6.74 -10.89 10.21
N ILE A 83 6.09 -10.47 11.31
CA ILE A 83 6.73 -10.41 12.64
C ILE A 83 5.84 -11.01 13.74
N THR A 84 6.47 -11.54 14.79
CA THR A 84 5.75 -12.04 15.97
C THR A 84 5.61 -10.98 17.07
N ASN A 85 6.66 -10.19 17.28
CA ASN A 85 6.70 -9.11 18.26
C ASN A 85 7.52 -7.94 17.70
N GLY A 86 7.02 -6.72 17.81
CA GLY A 86 7.74 -5.53 17.36
C GLY A 86 6.81 -4.39 16.97
N VAL A 87 7.39 -3.37 16.35
CA VAL A 87 6.68 -2.22 15.81
C VAL A 87 6.97 -2.14 14.31
N ILE A 88 5.93 -2.06 13.51
CA ILE A 88 6.04 -1.75 12.07
C ILE A 88 5.73 -0.28 11.90
N VAL A 89 6.61 0.42 11.19
CA VAL A 89 6.39 1.80 10.75
C VAL A 89 6.44 1.79 9.23
N ASP A 90 5.30 2.02 8.59
CA ASP A 90 5.22 2.20 7.14
C ASP A 90 5.00 3.68 6.83
N ALA A 91 5.85 4.22 5.96
CA ALA A 91 5.90 5.65 5.64
C ALA A 91 5.76 5.83 4.12
N GLY A 92 4.52 5.94 3.66
CA GLY A 92 4.15 6.14 2.26
C GLY A 92 3.19 7.32 2.09
N SER A 93 2.06 7.09 1.41
CA SER A 93 0.95 8.07 1.27
C SER A 93 0.22 8.36 2.58
N ALA A 94 0.59 7.66 3.65
CA ALA A 94 0.29 7.93 5.04
C ALA A 94 1.45 7.35 5.86
N ILE A 95 1.60 7.78 7.11
CA ILE A 95 2.45 7.08 8.07
C ILE A 95 1.57 6.21 8.94
N THR A 96 1.86 4.92 9.00
CA THR A 96 1.18 3.98 9.90
C THR A 96 2.18 3.40 10.88
N ILE A 97 1.72 3.18 12.11
CA ILE A 97 2.50 2.54 13.16
C ILE A 97 1.64 1.42 13.71
N ASP A 98 2.12 0.18 13.62
CA ASP A 98 1.43 -1.02 14.10
C ASP A 98 2.29 -1.72 15.16
N VAL A 99 1.77 -1.83 16.38
CA VAL A 99 2.43 -2.56 17.48
C VAL A 99 1.93 -4.01 17.46
N VAL A 100 2.82 -4.95 17.17
CA VAL A 100 2.53 -6.37 17.11
C VAL A 100 3.08 -7.08 18.35
N ALA A 101 2.24 -7.87 19.02
CA ALA A 101 2.67 -8.74 20.11
C ALA A 101 1.95 -10.09 20.10
N ASN A 102 2.72 -11.17 20.12
CA ASN A 102 2.26 -12.55 19.94
C ASN A 102 1.47 -12.73 18.64
N SER A 103 2.01 -12.22 17.52
CA SER A 103 1.40 -12.26 16.17
C SER A 103 0.01 -11.62 16.07
N ASN A 104 -0.29 -10.66 16.95
CA ASN A 104 -1.55 -9.91 16.97
C ASN A 104 -1.25 -8.42 17.05
N ILE A 105 -2.04 -7.61 16.34
CA ILE A 105 -1.96 -6.14 16.47
C ILE A 105 -2.59 -5.73 17.80
N ARG A 106 -1.85 -4.95 18.59
CA ARG A 106 -2.25 -4.46 19.90
C ARG A 106 -2.73 -3.03 19.85
N GLU A 107 -1.96 -2.20 19.18
CA GLU A 107 -2.17 -0.76 19.08
C GLU A 107 -1.77 -0.33 17.67
N ASP A 108 -2.42 0.71 17.18
CA ASP A 108 -2.13 1.26 15.87
C ASP A 108 -2.33 2.77 15.81
N ILE A 109 -1.60 3.42 14.91
CA ILE A 109 -1.69 4.86 14.64
C ILE A 109 -1.69 5.07 13.13
N PHE A 110 -2.57 5.97 12.68
CA PHE A 110 -2.58 6.47 11.31
C PHE A 110 -2.32 7.98 11.31
N CYS A 111 -1.32 8.40 10.55
CA CYS A 111 -0.97 9.80 10.34
C CYS A 111 -1.07 10.14 8.84
N PRO A 112 -1.58 11.33 8.47
CA PRO A 112 -1.49 11.82 7.10
C PRO A 112 -0.04 11.85 6.61
N ASP A 113 0.18 11.78 5.29
CA ASP A 113 1.55 11.88 4.77
C ASP A 113 2.23 13.21 5.13
N LEU A 114 3.55 13.15 5.22
CA LEU A 114 4.37 14.31 5.57
C LEU A 114 4.23 15.47 4.58
N ALA A 115 4.12 15.20 3.28
CA ALA A 115 3.98 16.25 2.27
C ALA A 115 2.67 17.03 2.45
N ASN A 116 1.57 16.35 2.76
CA ASN A 116 0.28 16.95 3.08
C ASN A 116 0.31 17.69 4.42
N LEU A 117 1.08 17.21 5.41
CA LEU A 117 1.29 17.91 6.67
C LEU A 117 2.05 19.24 6.48
N TYR A 118 3.09 19.26 5.62
CA TYR A 118 3.91 20.45 5.38
C TYR A 118 3.35 21.39 4.31
N LYS A 119 2.42 20.94 3.46
CA LYS A 119 1.85 21.73 2.38
C LYS A 119 1.26 23.08 2.84
N PRO A 120 0.47 23.15 3.93
CA PRO A 120 -0.04 24.43 4.44
C PRO A 120 1.07 25.37 4.90
N MET A 121 2.14 24.85 5.51
CA MET A 121 3.30 25.66 5.90
C MET A 121 4.02 26.21 4.67
N ALA A 122 4.24 25.38 3.65
CA ALA A 122 4.87 25.80 2.40
C ALA A 122 4.05 26.86 1.65
N GLU A 123 2.72 26.73 1.63
CA GLU A 123 1.81 27.72 1.05
C GLU A 123 1.82 29.04 1.83
N SER A 124 1.92 29.00 3.16
CA SER A 124 2.00 30.20 4.01
C SER A 124 3.31 30.99 3.86
N LEU A 125 4.36 30.36 3.32
CA LEU A 125 5.66 30.99 3.07
C LEU A 125 5.77 31.59 1.66
N GLN A 126 4.76 31.42 0.79
CA GLN A 126 4.77 32.06 -0.52
C GLN A 126 4.47 33.55 -0.36
N PRO A 127 5.32 34.45 -0.90
CA PRO A 127 5.06 35.89 -0.81
C PRO A 127 3.70 36.18 -1.44
N SER A 128 2.88 36.96 -0.73
CA SER A 128 1.59 37.42 -1.22
C SER A 128 1.80 38.06 -2.60
N LYS A 129 1.18 37.49 -3.65
CA LYS A 129 1.08 38.16 -4.94
C LYS A 129 0.32 39.46 -4.71
N GLN A 130 1.04 40.56 -4.51
CA GLN A 130 0.46 41.89 -4.57
C GLN A 130 -0.01 42.09 -6.01
N ILE A 131 -1.34 42.21 -6.16
CA ILE A 131 -2.01 42.63 -7.40
C ILE A 131 -1.99 44.15 -7.42
#